data_AF-A0A251UJR7-F1
#
_entry.id   AF-A0A251UJR7-F1
#
_cell.length_a   1.000
_cell.length_b   1.000
_cell.length_c   1.000
_cell.angle_alpha   90.00
_cell.angle_beta   90.00
_cell.angle_gamma   90.00
#
_symmetry.space_group_name_H-M   'P 1'
#
loop_
_entity.id
_entity.type
_entity.pdbx_description
1 polymer ?
#
loop_
_entity_poly.entity_id
_entity_poly.type
_entity_poly.pdbx_seq_one_letter_code
_entity_poly.pdbx_strand_id
1 'polypeptide(L)'
;MKTISTHHFQGISTRLLAMKILKENAGPLTNFEVVDFLRSRGAANDPTRVLAPLAPSEFKVYDYLVSTPACSQTRVSIAEFATKCKPYKLTKSEITNIINIRPSSFVEIDPLIENLESRLGESVEEVVELVVQLFSPPENQSNLMNESKELEDIM
;
A
#
# COMPACT_ATOMS: atom_id res chain seq x y z
N MET A 1 17.05 -60.21 40.22
CA MET A 1 18.01 -60.05 39.10
C MET A 1 17.28 -59.34 37.97
N LYS A 2 17.78 -58.17 37.58
CA LYS A 2 17.41 -57.32 36.41
C LYS A 2 16.03 -56.65 36.40
N THR A 3 16.06 -55.42 36.89
CA THR A 3 15.18 -54.28 36.58
C THR A 3 15.06 -54.04 35.08
N ILE A 4 13.84 -53.96 34.56
CA ILE A 4 13.59 -53.42 33.21
C ILE A 4 13.21 -51.96 33.40
N SER A 5 14.14 -51.11 32.98
CA SER A 5 14.06 -49.65 33.02
C SER A 5 12.89 -49.18 32.15
N THR A 6 11.86 -48.61 32.78
CA THR A 6 10.88 -47.78 32.08
C THR A 6 11.61 -46.55 31.56
N HIS A 7 11.88 -46.52 30.26
CA HIS A 7 12.32 -45.29 29.59
C HIS A 7 11.20 -44.27 29.70
N HIS A 8 11.33 -43.40 30.70
CA HIS A 8 10.59 -42.17 30.84
C HIS A 8 10.97 -41.27 29.65
N PHE A 9 10.19 -41.37 28.57
CA PHE A 9 10.26 -40.39 27.50
C PHE A 9 9.69 -39.09 28.09
N GLN A 10 10.58 -38.27 28.64
CA GLN A 10 10.28 -36.93 29.09
C GLN A 10 9.84 -36.16 27.86
N GLY A 11 8.53 -36.11 27.67
CA GLY A 11 7.88 -35.31 26.64
C GLY A 11 8.43 -33.90 26.74
N ILE A 12 9.11 -33.49 25.67
CA ILE A 12 9.54 -32.12 25.48
C ILE A 12 8.27 -31.30 25.62
N SER A 13 8.15 -30.55 26.73
CA SER A 13 7.05 -29.64 26.95
C SER A 13 7.23 -28.50 25.96
N THR A 14 6.79 -28.71 24.72
CA THR A 14 6.41 -27.64 23.82
C THR A 14 5.26 -26.93 24.50
N ARG A 15 5.58 -25.96 25.35
CA ARG A 15 4.65 -24.90 25.72
C ARG A 15 4.13 -24.39 24.38
N LEU A 16 2.89 -24.75 24.05
CA LEU A 16 2.14 -24.18 22.95
C LEU A 16 2.21 -22.67 23.16
N LEU A 17 3.05 -21.99 22.38
CA LEU A 17 3.10 -20.54 22.34
C LEU A 17 1.77 -20.11 21.73
N ALA A 18 0.79 -19.87 22.60
CA ALA A 18 -0.50 -19.37 22.19
C ALA A 18 -0.33 -17.93 21.71
N MET A 19 -0.59 -17.70 20.42
CA MET A 19 -0.61 -16.37 19.83
C MET A 19 -1.72 -15.54 20.50
N LYS A 20 -1.38 -14.33 20.94
CA LYS A 20 -2.30 -13.38 21.58
C LYS A 20 -2.23 -12.06 20.83
N ILE A 21 -3.39 -11.45 20.60
CA ILE A 21 -3.49 -10.10 20.04
C ILE A 21 -3.15 -9.11 21.16
N LEU A 22 -2.09 -8.33 20.97
CA LEU A 22 -1.66 -7.31 21.93
C LEU A 22 -2.30 -5.94 21.66
N LYS A 23 -2.49 -5.61 20.38
CA LYS A 23 -3.07 -4.35 19.92
C LYS A 23 -3.86 -4.62 18.64
N GLU A 24 -5.16 -4.36 18.69
CA GLU A 24 -6.06 -4.62 17.56
C GLU A 24 -5.79 -3.68 16.38
N ASN A 25 -5.55 -2.39 16.65
CA ASN A 25 -5.25 -1.38 15.63
C ASN A 25 -3.90 -0.71 15.91
N ALA A 26 -2.86 -1.13 15.18
CA ALA A 26 -1.52 -0.55 15.32
C ALA A 26 -1.39 0.85 14.68
N GLY A 27 -2.24 1.14 13.69
CA GLY A 27 -2.24 2.34 12.87
C GLY A 27 -2.64 2.01 11.43
N PRO A 28 -3.09 2.99 10.65
CA PRO A 28 -3.40 2.78 9.23
C PRO A 28 -2.11 2.59 8.41
N LEU A 29 -2.25 1.89 7.29
CA LEU A 29 -1.22 1.79 6.25
C LEU A 29 -1.77 2.43 4.99
N THR A 30 -0.90 3.13 4.26
CA THR A 30 -1.19 3.59 2.90
C THR A 30 -1.15 2.41 1.93
N ASN A 31 -1.90 2.53 0.83
CA ASN A 31 -1.88 1.55 -0.25
C ASN A 31 -0.46 1.35 -0.80
N PHE A 32 0.33 2.43 -0.90
CA PHE A 32 1.74 2.37 -1.28
C PHE A 32 2.57 1.51 -0.32
N GLU A 33 2.44 1.67 0.99
CA GLU A 33 3.20 0.88 1.97
C GLU A 33 2.91 -0.62 1.84
N VAL A 34 1.65 -0.97 1.56
CA VAL A 34 1.28 -2.37 1.31
C VAL A 34 1.90 -2.88 0.00
N VAL A 35 1.89 -2.09 -1.08
CA VAL A 35 2.57 -2.44 -2.33
C VAL A 35 4.07 -2.61 -2.13
N ASP A 36 4.73 -1.66 -1.47
CA ASP A 36 6.16 -1.68 -1.18
C ASP A 36 6.54 -2.91 -0.35
N PHE A 37 5.75 -3.22 0.67
CA PHE A 37 5.91 -4.43 1.48
C PHE A 37 5.75 -5.71 0.65
N LEU A 38 4.72 -5.81 -0.18
CA LEU A 38 4.49 -7.00 -1.01
C LEU A 38 5.60 -7.17 -2.06
N ARG A 39 6.08 -6.08 -2.68
CA ARG A 39 7.24 -6.09 -3.59
C ARG A 39 8.49 -6.61 -2.88
N SER A 40 8.73 -6.17 -1.64
CA SER A 40 9.87 -6.66 -0.84
C SER A 40 9.83 -8.17 -0.55
N ARG A 41 8.64 -8.78 -0.64
CA ARG A 41 8.41 -10.23 -0.50
C ARG A 41 8.35 -10.98 -1.83
N GLY A 42 8.64 -10.33 -2.94
CA GLY A 42 8.66 -10.93 -4.28
C GLY A 42 7.34 -10.83 -5.04
N ALA A 43 6.41 -9.97 -4.62
CA ALA A 43 5.22 -9.71 -5.43
C ALA A 43 5.61 -8.96 -6.71
N ALA A 44 5.26 -9.54 -7.84
CA ALA A 44 5.50 -8.98 -9.16
C ALA A 44 4.39 -9.42 -10.13
N ASN A 45 4.33 -8.74 -11.28
CA ASN A 45 3.36 -9.04 -12.35
C ASN A 45 3.90 -10.07 -13.34
N ASP A 46 5.13 -10.54 -13.18
CA ASP A 46 5.76 -11.44 -14.12
C ASP A 46 5.48 -12.92 -13.78
N PRO A 47 5.67 -13.86 -14.74
CA PRO A 47 5.38 -15.27 -14.54
C PRO A 47 6.17 -15.93 -13.39
N THR A 48 7.32 -15.38 -12.98
CA THR A 48 8.11 -15.92 -11.89
C THR A 48 7.51 -15.66 -10.50
N ARG A 49 6.42 -14.86 -10.42
CA ARG A 49 5.69 -14.61 -9.16
C ARG A 49 5.28 -15.88 -8.43
N VAL A 50 5.08 -17.00 -9.14
CA VAL A 50 4.77 -18.32 -8.56
C VAL A 50 5.86 -18.85 -7.61
N LEU A 51 7.08 -18.34 -7.70
CA LEU A 51 8.19 -18.68 -6.82
C LEU A 51 8.22 -17.86 -5.53
N ALA A 52 7.46 -16.76 -5.47
CA ALA A 52 7.45 -15.89 -4.29
C ALA A 52 6.68 -16.55 -3.13
N PRO A 53 7.15 -16.41 -1.88
CA PRO A 53 6.51 -16.95 -0.69
C PRO A 53 5.31 -16.09 -0.25
N LEU A 54 4.35 -15.92 -1.15
CA LEU A 54 3.16 -15.12 -0.96
C LEU A 54 1.92 -16.00 -1.07
N ALA A 55 0.96 -15.76 -0.18
CA ALA A 55 -0.31 -16.44 -0.23
C ALA A 55 -1.16 -15.94 -1.42
N PRO A 56 -2.10 -16.75 -1.93
CA PRO A 56 -3.01 -16.33 -2.99
C PRO A 56 -3.79 -15.04 -2.67
N SER A 57 -4.12 -14.80 -1.40
CA SER A 57 -4.75 -13.55 -0.95
C SER A 57 -3.84 -12.34 -1.11
N GLU A 58 -2.54 -12.50 -0.87
CA GLU A 58 -1.55 -11.43 -0.99
C GLU A 58 -1.35 -11.03 -2.46
N PHE A 59 -1.33 -12.02 -3.37
CA PHE A 59 -1.30 -11.73 -4.80
C PHE A 59 -2.55 -10.99 -5.29
N LYS A 60 -3.75 -11.36 -4.82
CA LYS A 60 -4.98 -10.62 -5.16
C LYS A 60 -4.94 -9.17 -4.68
N VAL A 61 -4.44 -8.93 -3.47
CA VAL A 61 -4.27 -7.57 -2.93
C VAL A 61 -3.24 -6.81 -3.77
N TYR A 62 -2.11 -7.43 -4.09
CA TYR A 62 -1.09 -6.82 -4.95
C TYR A 62 -1.66 -6.42 -6.31
N ASP A 63 -2.33 -7.34 -7.00
CA ASP A 63 -2.90 -7.14 -8.34
C ASP A 63 -3.91 -5.99 -8.35
N TYR A 64 -4.73 -5.88 -7.30
CA TYR A 64 -5.60 -4.73 -7.11
C TYR A 64 -4.80 -3.44 -6.94
N LEU A 65 -3.87 -3.39 -5.97
CA LEU A 65 -3.17 -2.16 -5.61
C LEU A 65 -2.27 -1.62 -6.72
N VAL A 66 -1.66 -2.49 -7.54
CA VAL A 66 -0.86 -2.03 -8.69
C VAL A 66 -1.69 -1.38 -9.80
N SER A 67 -3.01 -1.63 -9.84
CA SER A 67 -3.94 -0.94 -10.73
C SER A 67 -4.40 0.43 -10.18
N THR A 68 -4.04 0.77 -8.94
CA THR A 68 -4.39 2.04 -8.28
C THR A 68 -3.22 3.04 -8.32
N PRO A 69 -3.43 4.33 -7.96
CA PRO A 69 -2.34 5.32 -7.89
C PRO A 69 -1.15 4.93 -7.01
N ALA A 70 -1.32 3.98 -6.09
CA ALA A 70 -0.26 3.47 -5.22
C ALA A 70 0.95 2.91 -5.99
N CYS A 71 0.77 2.45 -7.23
CA CYS A 71 1.83 1.82 -8.01
C CYS A 71 2.95 2.78 -8.42
N SER A 72 2.62 4.06 -8.63
CA SER A 72 3.51 5.12 -9.11
C SER A 72 4.01 6.06 -8.01
N GLN A 73 3.46 5.94 -6.79
CA GLN A 73 3.89 6.73 -5.65
C GLN A 73 5.24 6.28 -5.10
N THR A 74 5.91 7.16 -4.35
CA THR A 74 7.18 6.86 -3.70
C THR A 74 7.13 7.23 -2.23
N ARG A 75 8.01 6.61 -1.43
CA ARG A 75 8.16 6.95 -0.01
C ARG A 75 8.55 8.42 0.18
N VAL A 76 9.31 8.99 -0.75
CA VAL A 76 9.73 10.40 -0.74
C VAL A 76 8.53 11.31 -0.98
N SER A 77 7.76 11.09 -2.06
CA SER A 77 6.61 11.95 -2.36
C SER A 77 5.52 11.90 -1.30
N ILE A 78 5.29 10.73 -0.68
CA ILE A 78 4.36 10.59 0.45
C ILE A 78 4.84 11.36 1.69
N ALA A 79 6.12 11.25 2.04
CA ALA A 79 6.68 11.96 3.20
C ALA A 79 6.69 13.48 2.98
N GLU A 80 6.97 13.92 1.75
CA GLU A 80 6.91 15.31 1.35
C GLU A 80 5.48 15.85 1.43
N PHE A 81 4.50 15.12 0.88
CA PHE A 81 3.09 15.48 0.94
C PHE A 81 2.62 15.63 2.40
N ALA A 82 2.87 14.62 3.25
CA ALA A 82 2.51 14.68 4.66
C ALA A 82 3.17 15.86 5.41
N THR A 83 4.36 16.28 4.99
CA THR A 83 5.04 17.45 5.56
C THR A 83 4.41 18.76 5.09
N LYS A 84 4.12 18.88 3.78
CA LYS A 84 3.46 20.05 3.20
C LYS A 84 2.01 20.20 3.66
N CYS A 85 1.36 19.11 4.11
CA CYS A 85 0.00 19.17 4.64
C CYS A 85 -0.14 19.71 6.07
N LYS A 86 0.98 19.94 6.79
CA LYS A 86 0.94 20.43 8.19
C LYS A 86 0.18 21.75 8.39
N PRO A 87 0.27 22.77 7.50
CA PRO A 87 -0.45 24.03 7.66
C PRO A 87 -1.98 23.87 7.59
N TYR A 88 -2.47 22.90 6.80
CA TYR A 88 -3.89 22.67 6.53
C TYR A 88 -4.62 21.89 7.65
N LYS A 89 -3.92 21.50 8.71
CA LYS A 89 -4.48 20.78 9.88
C LYS A 89 -5.32 19.55 9.50
N LEU A 90 -4.90 18.84 8.45
CA LEU A 90 -5.53 17.59 8.06
C LEU A 90 -5.27 16.50 9.11
N THR A 91 -6.27 15.66 9.37
CA THR A 91 -6.11 14.50 10.22
C THR A 91 -5.25 13.44 9.52
N LYS A 92 -4.68 12.50 10.29
CA LYS A 92 -3.90 11.40 9.70
C LYS A 92 -4.73 10.58 8.70
N SER A 93 -6.01 10.35 9.00
CA SER A 93 -6.92 9.61 8.13
C SER A 93 -7.20 10.36 6.83
N GLU A 94 -7.39 11.69 6.88
CA GLU A 94 -7.58 12.53 5.69
C GLU A 94 -6.33 12.49 4.80
N ILE A 95 -5.14 12.65 5.39
CA ILE A 95 -3.87 12.56 4.66
C ILE A 95 -3.74 11.17 4.00
N THR A 96 -4.02 10.08 4.73
CA THR A 96 -3.98 8.72 4.18
C THR A 96 -5.00 8.53 3.05
N ASN A 97 -6.22 9.05 3.19
CA ASN A 97 -7.25 8.96 2.15
C ASN A 97 -6.83 9.71 0.88
N ILE A 98 -6.28 10.91 1.02
CA ILE A 98 -5.78 11.71 -0.11
C ILE A 98 -4.63 10.99 -0.81
N ILE A 99 -3.69 10.41 -0.05
CA ILE A 99 -2.60 9.60 -0.62
C ILE A 99 -3.17 8.41 -1.40
N ASN A 100 -4.13 7.68 -0.84
CA ASN A 100 -4.66 6.46 -1.46
C ASN A 100 -5.52 6.73 -2.71
N ILE A 101 -6.33 7.80 -2.70
CA ILE A 101 -7.25 8.14 -3.78
C ILE A 101 -6.58 9.01 -4.85
N ARG A 102 -5.62 9.86 -4.46
CA ARG A 102 -4.96 10.86 -5.31
C ARG A 102 -5.97 11.76 -6.04
N PRO A 103 -6.76 12.57 -5.30
CA PRO A 103 -7.75 13.46 -5.89
C PRO A 103 -7.09 14.52 -6.78
N SER A 104 -7.60 14.69 -7.99
CA SER A 104 -7.09 15.65 -8.98
C SER A 104 -7.98 16.90 -9.14
N SER A 105 -9.09 16.94 -8.43
CA SER A 105 -10.09 18.00 -8.51
C SER A 105 -10.79 18.25 -7.17
N PHE A 106 -11.45 19.40 -7.05
CA PHE A 106 -12.27 19.76 -5.89
C PHE A 106 -13.35 18.69 -5.60
N VAL A 107 -14.03 18.21 -6.65
CA VAL A 107 -15.11 17.22 -6.52
C VAL A 107 -14.61 15.90 -5.93
N GLU A 108 -13.35 15.55 -6.18
CA GLU A 108 -12.72 14.35 -5.63
C GLU A 108 -12.22 14.52 -4.20
N ILE A 109 -11.84 15.73 -3.79
CA ILE A 109 -11.32 15.99 -2.44
C ILE A 109 -12.41 16.28 -1.41
N ASP A 110 -13.53 16.87 -1.83
CA ASP A 110 -14.70 17.16 -0.98
C ASP A 110 -15.19 15.96 -0.14
N PRO A 111 -15.40 14.75 -0.72
CA PRO A 111 -15.84 13.61 0.08
C PRO A 111 -14.77 13.05 1.04
N LEU A 112 -13.50 13.48 0.93
CA LEU A 112 -12.40 12.95 1.75
C LEU A 112 -12.20 13.73 3.05
N ILE A 113 -12.67 14.97 3.13
CA ILE A 113 -12.46 15.88 4.25
C ILE A 113 -13.80 16.40 4.75
N GLU A 114 -14.14 16.12 6.01
CA GLU A 114 -15.38 16.62 6.58
C GLU A 114 -15.39 18.15 6.70
N ASN A 115 -16.49 18.76 6.25
CA ASN A 115 -16.72 20.20 6.25
C ASN A 115 -15.60 20.99 5.54
N LEU A 116 -15.15 20.49 4.38
CA LEU A 116 -14.03 20.99 3.59
C LEU A 116 -14.01 22.52 3.45
N GLU A 117 -15.07 23.10 2.89
CA GLU A 117 -15.17 24.55 2.63
C GLU A 117 -14.99 25.37 3.91
N SER A 118 -15.60 24.94 5.03
CA SER A 118 -15.53 25.67 6.31
C SER A 118 -14.14 25.63 6.96
N ARG A 119 -13.35 24.59 6.68
CA ARG A 119 -12.03 24.37 7.30
C ARG A 119 -10.89 24.91 6.46
N LEU A 120 -10.99 24.77 5.15
CA LEU A 120 -9.91 25.10 4.21
C LEU A 120 -10.21 26.32 3.35
N GLY A 121 -11.48 26.65 3.09
CA GLY A 121 -11.84 27.81 2.26
C GLY A 121 -11.10 27.80 0.92
N GLU A 122 -10.34 28.87 0.65
CA GLU A 122 -9.55 29.05 -0.57
C GLU A 122 -8.25 28.21 -0.60
N SER A 123 -7.88 27.55 0.49
CA SER A 123 -6.69 26.68 0.55
C SER A 123 -6.95 25.29 -0.04
N VAL A 124 -8.18 24.97 -0.47
CA VAL A 124 -8.50 23.67 -1.07
C VAL A 124 -7.75 23.50 -2.39
N GLU A 125 -7.72 24.55 -3.21
CA GLU A 125 -7.00 24.59 -4.48
C GLU A 125 -5.52 24.30 -4.28
N GLU A 126 -4.90 24.87 -3.24
CA GLU A 126 -3.50 24.60 -2.90
C GLU A 126 -3.26 23.12 -2.57
N VAL A 127 -4.17 22.48 -1.82
CA VAL A 127 -4.05 21.06 -1.48
C VAL A 127 -4.18 20.19 -2.73
N VAL A 128 -5.12 20.51 -3.63
CA VAL A 128 -5.27 19.81 -4.92
C VAL A 128 -4.02 19.97 -5.78
N GLU A 129 -3.47 21.18 -5.88
CA GLU A 129 -2.22 21.44 -6.59
C GLU A 129 -1.05 20.64 -6.01
N LEU A 130 -0.93 20.56 -4.67
CA LEU A 130 0.08 19.73 -4.02
C LEU A 130 -0.04 18.25 -4.38
N VAL A 131 -1.27 17.72 -4.44
CA VAL A 131 -1.53 16.32 -4.85
C VAL A 131 -1.09 16.10 -6.29
N VAL A 132 -1.48 17.00 -7.20
CA VAL A 132 -1.10 16.90 -8.62
C VAL A 132 0.41 16.99 -8.78
N GLN A 133 1.08 17.95 -8.12
CA GLN A 133 2.52 18.13 -8.22
C GLN A 133 3.33 16.94 -7.68
N LEU A 134 2.93 16.35 -6.55
CA LEU A 134 3.70 15.29 -5.90
C LEU A 134 3.36 13.88 -6.36
N PHE A 135 2.17 13.67 -6.93
CA PHE A 135 1.69 12.35 -7.34
C PHE A 135 1.34 12.25 -8.83
N SER A 136 1.82 13.20 -9.63
CA SER A 136 1.76 13.13 -11.08
C SER A 136 2.27 11.78 -11.58
N PRO A 137 1.57 11.14 -12.54
CA PRO A 137 2.13 9.98 -13.23
C PRO A 137 3.48 10.39 -13.86
N PRO A 138 4.50 9.52 -13.82
CA PRO A 138 5.72 9.78 -14.58
C PRO A 138 5.36 9.92 -16.06
N GLU A 139 5.75 11.04 -16.69
CA GLU A 139 5.72 11.17 -18.14
C GLU A 139 6.61 10.05 -18.74
N ASN A 140 6.08 9.31 -19.73
CA ASN A 140 6.64 8.10 -20.38
C ASN A 140 6.44 6.74 -19.69
N GLN A 141 5.25 6.14 -19.91
CA GLN A 141 5.12 4.70 -20.24
C GLN A 141 4.03 4.41 -21.30
N SER A 142 3.45 5.43 -21.95
CA SER A 142 2.49 5.22 -23.05
C SER A 142 3.14 4.78 -24.37
N ASN A 143 4.47 4.87 -24.51
CA ASN A 143 5.17 4.47 -25.74
C ASN A 143 5.61 2.99 -25.78
N LEU A 144 5.72 2.28 -24.65
CA LEU A 144 6.20 0.89 -24.64
C LEU A 144 5.08 -0.16 -24.84
N MET A 145 3.83 0.21 -24.57
CA MET A 145 2.66 -0.64 -24.82
C MET A 145 2.14 -0.56 -26.25
N ASN A 146 2.42 0.54 -26.98
CA ASN A 146 2.02 0.66 -28.38
C ASN A 146 2.92 -0.17 -29.32
N GLU A 147 4.23 -0.22 -29.07
CA GLU A 147 5.15 -1.06 -29.87
C GLU A 147 4.88 -2.56 -29.68
N SER A 148 4.44 -2.98 -28.49
CA SER A 148 4.11 -4.39 -28.22
C SER A 148 2.83 -4.85 -28.92
N LYS A 149 1.86 -3.95 -29.13
CA LYS A 149 0.61 -4.25 -29.84
C LYS A 149 0.77 -4.26 -31.36
N GLU A 150 1.59 -3.37 -31.92
CA GLU A 150 1.87 -3.38 -33.36
C GLU A 150 2.62 -4.65 -33.80
N LEU A 151 3.49 -5.21 -32.96
CA LEU A 151 4.20 -6.46 -33.27
C LEU A 151 3.29 -7.70 -33.24
N GLU A 152 2.22 -7.71 -32.43
CA GLU A 152 1.23 -8.80 -32.42
C GLU A 152 0.26 -8.74 -33.61
N ASP A 153 -0.06 -7.55 -34.12
CA ASP A 153 -0.94 -7.38 -35.29
C ASP A 153 -0.22 -7.60 -36.64
N ILE A 154 1.12 -7.68 -36.64
CA ILE A 154 1.96 -7.91 -37.84
C ILE A 154 2.43 -9.38 -37.96
N MET A 155 2.20 -10.21 -36.94
CA MET A 155 2.45 -11.67 -36.95
C MET A 155 1.18 -12.46 -37.26
#